data_AF-A0A497JP19-F1
#
_entry.id   AF-A0A497JP19-F1
#
_cell.length_a   1.000
_cell.length_b   1.000
_cell.length_c   1.000
_cell.angle_alpha   90.00
_cell.angle_beta   90.00
_cell.angle_gamma   90.00
#
_symmetry.space_group_name_H-M   'P 1'
#
loop_
_entity.id
_entity.type
_entity.pdbx_description
1 polymer ?
#
loop_
_entity_poly.entity_id
_entity_poly.type
_entity_poly.pdbx_seq_one_letter_code
_entity_poly.pdbx_strand_id
1 'polypeptide(L)'
;MKPLDILWWFRYLLAIAVAGLCSYLDTIGFFGGNYWFALLLAVGFYLLTYPIALLFRINPKQLPKKERDLALYGVFAYFIAWFVFWILFYTLTKLHILFSWFYCFLF
;
A
#
# COMPACT_ATOMS: atom_id res chain seq x y z
N MET A 1 23.89 1.87 4.01
CA MET A 1 23.00 1.89 2.83
C MET A 1 22.80 3.32 2.38
N LYS A 2 22.63 3.60 1.09
CA LYS A 2 22.37 4.98 0.63
C LYS A 2 21.01 5.42 1.19
N PRO A 3 20.81 6.70 1.54
CA PRO A 3 19.54 7.18 2.08
C PRO A 3 18.35 6.93 1.14
N LEU A 4 18.61 6.86 -0.17
CA LEU A 4 17.61 6.47 -1.17
C LEU A 4 17.09 5.04 -1.04
N ASP A 5 17.96 4.07 -0.72
CA ASP A 5 17.58 2.66 -0.62
C ASP A 5 16.62 2.43 0.56
N ILE A 6 16.87 3.14 1.67
CA ILE A 6 16.02 3.11 2.87
C ILE A 6 14.62 3.67 2.55
N LEU A 7 14.55 4.79 1.83
CA LEU A 7 13.27 5.40 1.46
C LEU A 7 12.46 4.48 0.52
N TRP A 8 13.15 3.78 -0.38
CA TRP A 8 12.52 2.84 -1.30
C TRP A 8 11.91 1.64 -0.59
N TRP A 9 12.67 1.01 0.31
CA TRP A 9 12.17 -0.11 1.14
C TRP A 9 11.02 0.30 2.06
N PHE A 10 11.07 1.51 2.63
CA PHE A 10 10.00 2.03 3.47
C PHE A 10 8.68 2.17 2.68
N ARG A 11 8.73 2.73 1.47
CA ARG A 11 7.56 2.83 0.57
C ARG A 11 6.97 1.46 0.25
N TYR A 12 7.82 0.47 -0.01
CA TYR A 12 7.39 -0.88 -0.34
C TYR A 12 6.68 -1.57 0.84
N LEU A 13 7.24 -1.48 2.06
CA LEU A 13 6.58 -1.97 3.27
C LEU A 13 5.26 -1.25 3.55
N LEU A 14 5.21 0.06 3.32
CA LEU A 14 3.98 0.84 3.47
C LEU A 14 2.91 0.38 2.48
N ALA A 15 3.27 0.05 1.23
CA ALA A 15 2.33 -0.46 0.23
C ALA A 15 1.68 -1.77 0.68
N ILE A 16 2.48 -2.70 1.20
CA ILE A 16 2.01 -4.00 1.70
C ILE A 16 1.09 -3.80 2.91
N ALA A 17 1.49 -2.97 3.86
CA ALA A 17 0.70 -2.69 5.06
C ALA A 17 -0.66 -2.07 4.69
N VAL A 18 -0.67 -1.09 3.79
CA VAL A 18 -1.90 -0.41 3.32
C VAL A 18 -2.79 -1.36 2.52
N ALA A 19 -2.21 -2.22 1.67
CA ALA A 19 -2.98 -3.24 0.94
C ALA A 19 -3.69 -4.22 1.89
N GLY A 20 -2.99 -4.70 2.92
CA GLY A 20 -3.57 -5.54 3.97
C GLY A 20 -4.67 -4.82 4.74
N LEU A 21 -4.44 -3.55 5.10
CA LEU A 21 -5.42 -2.72 5.82
C LEU A 21 -6.69 -2.49 4.99
N CYS A 22 -6.55 -2.18 3.69
CA CYS A 22 -7.68 -2.04 2.78
C CYS A 22 -8.48 -3.34 2.64
N SER A 23 -7.79 -4.49 2.51
CA SER A 23 -8.45 -5.80 2.43
C SER A 23 -9.19 -6.15 3.72
N TYR A 24 -8.59 -5.86 4.87
CA TYR A 24 -9.20 -6.09 6.18
C TYR A 24 -10.45 -5.20 6.39
N LEU A 25 -10.34 -3.91 6.06
CA LEU A 25 -11.46 -2.96 6.13
C LEU A 25 -12.62 -3.35 5.21
N ASP A 26 -12.34 -3.92 4.03
CA ASP A 26 -13.38 -4.46 3.15
C ASP A 26 -14.08 -5.68 3.77
N THR A 27 -13.32 -6.54 4.43
CA THR A 27 -13.83 -7.78 5.06
C THR A 27 -14.81 -7.48 6.21
N ILE A 28 -14.55 -6.43 6.99
CA ILE A 28 -15.46 -5.99 8.06
C ILE A 28 -16.65 -5.16 7.53
N GLY A 29 -16.76 -4.96 6.22
CA GLY A 29 -17.84 -4.22 5.58
C GLY A 29 -17.75 -2.69 5.74
N PHE A 30 -16.61 -2.15 6.20
CA PHE A 30 -16.45 -0.71 6.46
C PHE A 30 -16.65 0.15 5.21
N PHE A 31 -16.28 -0.37 4.03
CA PHE A 31 -16.43 0.35 2.77
C PHE A 31 -17.81 0.20 2.12
N GLY A 32 -18.68 -0.67 2.62
CA GLY A 32 -20.05 -0.85 2.09
C GLY A 32 -20.10 -1.17 0.59
N GLY A 33 -19.05 -1.78 0.02
CA GLY A 33 -18.93 -2.05 -1.42
C GLY A 33 -18.39 -0.89 -2.27
N ASN A 34 -18.03 0.25 -1.67
CA ASN A 34 -17.43 1.37 -2.39
C ASN A 34 -15.90 1.30 -2.41
N TYR A 35 -15.37 0.74 -3.50
CA TYR A 35 -13.92 0.63 -3.76
C TYR A 35 -13.18 1.98 -3.88
N TRP A 36 -13.91 3.08 -4.08
CA TRP A 36 -13.36 4.44 -4.10
C TRP A 36 -12.65 4.83 -2.80
N PHE A 37 -13.15 4.36 -1.65
CA PHE A 37 -12.52 4.65 -0.37
C PHE A 37 -11.18 3.92 -0.19
N ALA A 38 -11.04 2.70 -0.71
CA ALA A 38 -9.78 1.97 -0.67
C ALA A 38 -8.70 2.68 -1.51
N LEU A 39 -9.08 3.26 -2.65
CA LEU A 39 -8.19 4.10 -3.47
C LEU A 39 -7.81 5.40 -2.76
N LEU A 40 -8.77 6.10 -2.15
CA LEU A 40 -8.50 7.31 -1.37
C LEU A 40 -7.59 7.03 -0.18
N LEU A 41 -7.76 5.89 0.49
CA LEU A 41 -6.91 5.46 1.58
C LEU A 41 -5.48 5.21 1.09
N ALA A 42 -5.33 4.51 -0.03
CA ALA A 42 -4.02 4.24 -0.63
C ALA A 42 -3.28 5.51 -1.04
N VAL A 43 -3.97 6.44 -1.70
CA VAL A 43 -3.40 7.75 -2.07
C VAL A 43 -3.10 8.60 -0.83
N GLY A 44 -3.96 8.58 0.18
CA GLY A 44 -3.77 9.30 1.45
C GLY A 44 -2.54 8.82 2.22
N PHE A 45 -2.37 7.50 2.35
CA PHE A 45 -1.18 6.92 2.97
C PHE A 45 0.08 7.16 2.13
N TYR A 46 -0.04 7.19 0.80
CA TYR A 46 1.08 7.57 -0.06
C TYR A 46 1.49 9.04 0.15
N LEU A 47 0.54 9.94 0.36
CA LEU A 47 0.82 11.34 0.70
C LEU A 47 1.53 11.46 2.05
N LEU A 48 1.22 10.59 3.02
CA LEU A 48 1.90 10.50 4.31
C LEU A 48 3.38 10.12 4.20
N THR A 49 3.80 9.49 3.10
CA THR A 49 5.23 9.23 2.85
C THR A 49 6.05 10.49 2.53
N TYR A 50 5.43 11.57 2.04
CA TYR A 50 6.11 12.84 1.76
C TYR A 50 6.56 13.62 3.01
N PRO A 51 5.74 13.82 4.05
CA PRO A 51 6.18 14.47 5.28
C PRO A 51 7.21 13.61 6.03
N ILE A 52 7.18 12.27 5.91
CA ILE A 52 8.23 11.40 6.45
C ILE A 52 9.56 11.61 5.69
N ALA A 53 9.51 11.74 4.36
CA ALA A 53 10.69 12.08 3.57
C ALA A 53 11.26 13.47 3.90
N LEU A 54 10.38 14.43 4.22
CA LEU A 54 10.74 15.78 4.70
C LEU A 54 11.38 15.73 6.10
N LEU A 55 10.85 14.89 7.00
CA LEU A 55 11.34 14.68 8.36
C LEU A 55 12.77 14.10 8.38
N PHE A 56 13.12 13.29 7.37
CA PHE A 56 14.47 12.74 7.17
C PHE A 56 15.50 13.74 6.63
N ARG A 57 15.18 15.05 6.56
CA ARG A 57 16.15 16.14 6.30
C ARG A 57 16.91 16.01 4.96
N ILE A 58 16.29 15.45 3.93
CA ILE A 58 16.85 15.47 2.57
C ILE A 58 16.73 16.90 2.03
N ASN A 59 17.83 17.65 2.06
CA ASN A 59 17.88 19.05 1.62
C ASN A 59 17.49 19.18 0.14
N PRO A 60 16.35 19.82 -0.21
CA PRO A 60 15.85 19.89 -1.59
C PRO A 60 16.78 20.64 -2.56
N LYS A 61 17.76 21.39 -2.04
CA LYS A 61 18.69 22.22 -2.83
C LYS A 61 19.92 21.47 -3.37
N GLN A 62 20.16 20.23 -2.95
CA GLN A 62 21.27 19.40 -3.44
C GLN A 62 20.82 18.24 -4.34
N LEU A 63 19.52 18.08 -4.62
CA LEU A 63 19.06 16.96 -5.42
C LEU A 63 19.39 17.17 -6.92
N PRO A 64 20.21 16.31 -7.54
CA PRO A 64 20.30 16.25 -8.99
C PRO A 64 18.92 15.86 -9.56
N LYS A 65 18.55 16.38 -10.75
CA LYS A 65 17.30 16.05 -11.48
C LYS A 65 16.94 14.55 -11.45
N LYS A 66 17.96 13.69 -11.41
CA LYS A 66 17.89 12.22 -11.35
C LYS A 66 17.09 11.67 -10.15
N GLU A 67 17.15 12.31 -8.98
CA GLU A 67 16.41 11.82 -7.80
C GLU A 67 14.90 12.12 -7.86
N ARG A 68 14.49 13.18 -8.56
CA ARG A 68 13.07 13.46 -8.80
C ARG A 68 12.44 12.39 -9.69
N ASP A 69 13.19 11.90 -10.68
CA ASP A 69 12.76 10.78 -11.52
C ASP A 69 12.70 9.49 -10.69
N LEU A 70 13.68 9.21 -9.82
CA LEU A 70 13.62 8.07 -8.89
C LEU A 70 12.42 8.16 -7.93
N ALA A 71 12.08 9.36 -7.44
CA ALA A 71 10.91 9.56 -6.60
C ALA A 71 9.62 9.20 -7.35
N LEU A 72 9.50 9.61 -8.62
CA LEU A 72 8.40 9.27 -9.53
C LEU A 72 8.33 7.77 -9.82
N TYR A 73 9.45 7.13 -10.18
CA TYR A 73 9.52 5.67 -10.35
C TYR A 73 9.10 4.93 -9.08
N GLY A 74 9.45 5.47 -7.90
CA GLY A 74 8.99 4.96 -6.61
C GLY A 74 7.48 5.12 -6.37
N VAL A 75 6.83 6.16 -6.91
CA VAL A 75 5.34 6.29 -6.87
C VAL A 75 4.71 5.15 -7.64
N PHE A 76 5.15 4.93 -8.88
CA PHE A 76 4.58 3.91 -9.75
C PHE A 76 4.79 2.51 -9.17
N ALA A 77 5.98 2.22 -8.65
CA ALA A 77 6.26 0.95 -7.98
C ALA A 77 5.38 0.73 -6.75
N TYR A 78 5.14 1.78 -5.94
CA TYR A 78 4.22 1.72 -4.79
C TYR A 78 2.80 1.36 -5.24
N PHE A 79 2.29 2.05 -6.25
CA PHE A 79 0.91 1.86 -6.70
C PHE A 79 0.68 0.47 -7.29
N ILE A 80 1.64 -0.03 -8.08
CA ILE A 80 1.60 -1.38 -8.64
C ILE A 80 1.69 -2.43 -7.52
N ALA A 81 2.63 -2.28 -6.57
CA ALA A 81 2.77 -3.21 -5.46
C ALA A 81 1.50 -3.24 -4.60
N TRP A 82 0.98 -2.08 -4.22
CA TRP A 82 -0.28 -1.96 -3.48
C TRP A 82 -1.42 -2.67 -4.21
N PHE A 83 -1.59 -2.43 -5.52
CA PHE A 83 -2.66 -3.04 -6.30
C PHE A 83 -2.54 -4.57 -6.38
N VAL A 84 -1.33 -5.09 -6.63
CA VAL A 84 -1.06 -6.53 -6.69
C VAL A 84 -1.34 -7.19 -5.33
N PHE A 85 -0.80 -6.63 -4.24
CA PHE A 85 -1.02 -7.16 -2.89
C PHE A 85 -2.48 -7.03 -2.45
N TRP A 86 -3.16 -5.97 -2.84
CA TRP A 86 -4.58 -5.79 -2.52
C TRP A 86 -5.42 -6.89 -3.16
N ILE A 87 -5.22 -7.18 -4.45
CA ILE A 87 -5.89 -8.31 -5.13
C ILE A 87 -5.54 -9.64 -4.47
N LEU A 88 -4.26 -9.84 -4.11
CA LEU A 88 -3.80 -11.07 -3.48
C LEU A 88 -4.49 -11.29 -2.13
N PHE A 89 -4.49 -10.27 -1.25
CA PHE A 89 -5.19 -10.33 0.02
C PHE A 89 -6.70 -10.48 -0.16
N TYR A 90 -7.31 -9.75 -1.10
CA TYR A 90 -8.74 -9.86 -1.38
C TYR A 90 -9.16 -11.28 -1.75
N THR A 91 -8.37 -11.90 -2.64
CA THR A 91 -8.56 -13.28 -3.08
C THR A 91 -8.35 -14.25 -1.92
N LEU A 92 -7.31 -14.04 -1.11
CA LEU A 92 -7.00 -14.86 0.05
C LEU A 92 -8.12 -14.79 1.10
N THR A 93 -8.65 -13.60 1.39
CA THR A 93 -9.71 -13.41 2.37
C THR A 93 -11.03 -14.01 1.91
N LYS A 94 -11.38 -13.86 0.62
CA LYS A 94 -12.54 -14.57 0.05
C LYS A 94 -12.38 -16.08 0.07
N LEU A 95 -11.18 -16.60 -0.28
CA LEU A 95 -10.90 -18.02 -0.24
C LEU A 95 -11.03 -18.58 1.19
N HIS A 96 -10.49 -17.87 2.17
CA HIS A 96 -10.61 -18.24 3.59
C HIS A 96 -12.07 -18.29 4.06
N ILE A 97 -12.88 -17.30 3.68
CA ILE A 97 -14.33 -17.27 3.99
C ILE A 97 -15.05 -18.44 3.34
N LEU A 98 -14.74 -18.76 2.07
CA LEU A 98 -15.33 -19.87 1.34
C LEU A 98 -15.00 -21.22 2.00
N PHE A 99 -13.75 -21.38 2.44
CA PHE A 99 -13.30 -22.57 3.17
C PHE A 99 -14.02 -22.69 4.52
N SER A 100 -14.15 -21.59 5.26
CA SER A 100 -14.85 -21.57 6.55
C SER A 100 -16.35 -21.90 6.42
N TRP A 101 -17.01 -21.45 5.36
CA TRP A 101 -18.40 -21.81 5.05
C TRP A 101 -18.55 -23.30 4.72
N PHE A 102 -17.60 -23.88 3.97
CA PHE A 102 -17.58 -25.30 3.65
C PHE A 102 -17.49 -26.17 4.92
N TYR A 103 -16.70 -25.76 5.92
CA TYR A 103 -16.61 -26.44 7.21
C TYR A 103 -17.87 -26.30 8.06
N CYS A 104 -18.58 -25.17 7.99
CA CYS A 104 -19.82 -24.94 8.73
C CYS A 104 -21.03 -25.68 8.13
N PHE A 105 -20.95 -26.11 6.86
CA PHE A 105 -22.01 -26.88 6.19
C PHE A 105 -21.80 -28.40 6.27
N LEU A 106 -20.59 -28.83 6.64
CA LEU A 106 -20.20 -30.25 6.72
C LEU A 106 -20.35 -30.84 8.13
N PHE A 107 -20.79 -30.05 9.11
CA PHE A 107 -21.04 -30.42 10.50
C PHE A 107 -22.44 -29.97 10.91
#